data_AF-A0A7C2K8B9-F1
#
_entry.id   AF-A0A7C2K8B9-F1
#
_cell.length_a   1.000
_cell.length_b   1.000
_cell.length_c   1.000
_cell.angle_alpha   90.00
_cell.angle_beta   90.00
_cell.angle_gamma   90.00
#
_symmetry.space_group_name_H-M   'P 1'
#
loop_
_entity.id
_entity.type
_entity.pdbx_description
1 polymer ?
#
loop_
_entity_poly.entity_id
_entity_poly.type
_entity_poly.pdbx_seq_one_letter_code
_entity_poly.pdbx_strand_id
1 'polypeptide(L)'
;MTADITALNYQSLEKLNALAKRDPKLALKKLTSEFESLIWYEILKGLDRTIMKSELLPESFERKLYQEFLYQEVARVVSGRPRGFGDFLYQQLLKSPYFKKAIENPNK
;
A
#
# COMPACT_ATOMS: atom_id res chain seq x y z
N MET A 1 15.29 -10.36 14.34
CA MET A 1 14.05 -9.60 14.12
C MET A 1 14.19 -8.92 12.77
N THR A 2 13.89 -9.65 11.70
CA THR A 2 14.05 -9.17 10.32
C THR A 2 12.81 -8.35 9.97
N ALA A 3 12.92 -7.03 10.09
CA ALA A 3 11.92 -6.15 9.51
C ALA A 3 12.05 -6.28 7.98
N ASP A 4 11.10 -6.94 7.34
CA ASP A 4 10.92 -6.89 5.89
C ASP A 4 10.55 -5.45 5.52
N ILE A 5 11.53 -4.64 5.13
CA ILE A 5 11.35 -3.17 4.99
C ILE A 5 10.65 -2.79 3.67
N THR A 6 10.34 -3.77 2.81
CA THR A 6 9.68 -3.56 1.50
C THR A 6 8.74 -4.68 1.07
N ALA A 7 8.56 -5.73 1.87
CA ALA A 7 7.61 -6.77 1.51
C ALA A 7 6.20 -6.24 1.73
N LEU A 8 5.37 -6.29 0.68
CA LEU A 8 4.01 -6.79 0.88
C LEU A 8 4.14 -7.98 1.83
N ASN A 9 3.77 -7.78 3.10
CA ASN A 9 3.91 -8.80 4.13
C ASN A 9 3.30 -10.07 3.53
N TYR A 10 4.11 -11.11 3.32
CA TYR A 10 3.69 -12.31 2.60
C TYR A 10 2.41 -12.88 3.24
N GLN A 11 2.29 -12.73 4.56
CA GLN A 11 1.10 -13.08 5.33
C GLN A 11 -0.13 -12.22 4.96
N SER A 12 0.05 -10.94 4.69
CA SER A 12 -1.02 -10.06 4.19
C SER A 12 -1.49 -10.48 2.79
N LEU A 13 -0.58 -10.92 1.92
CA LEU A 13 -0.94 -11.47 0.61
C LEU A 13 -1.72 -12.78 0.72
N GLU A 14 -1.30 -13.70 1.58
CA GLU A 14 -2.05 -14.93 1.85
C GLU A 14 -3.45 -14.65 2.39
N LYS A 15 -3.57 -13.70 3.33
CA LYS A 15 -4.86 -13.24 3.86
C LYS A 15 -5.74 -12.63 2.77
N LEU A 16 -5.17 -11.84 1.86
CA LEU A 16 -5.90 -11.27 0.72
C LEU A 16 -6.36 -12.35 -0.27
N ASN A 17 -5.51 -13.33 -0.57
CA ASN A 17 -5.87 -14.46 -1.43
C ASN A 17 -6.97 -15.33 -0.80
N ALA A 18 -6.88 -15.61 0.49
CA ALA A 18 -7.93 -16.32 1.22
C ALA A 18 -9.24 -15.52 1.26
N LEU A 19 -9.15 -14.20 1.42
CA LEU A 19 -10.31 -13.31 1.37
C LEU A 19 -10.91 -13.25 -0.03
N ALA A 20 -10.11 -13.24 -1.09
CA ALA A 20 -10.58 -13.18 -2.47
C ALA A 20 -11.48 -14.37 -2.86
N LYS A 21 -11.20 -15.54 -2.30
CA LYS A 21 -12.04 -16.74 -2.47
C LYS A 21 -13.41 -16.63 -1.78
N ARG A 22 -13.50 -15.87 -0.69
CA ARG A 22 -14.73 -15.72 0.12
C ARG A 22 -15.54 -14.50 -0.30
N ASP A 23 -14.86 -13.37 -0.47
CA ASP A 23 -15.41 -12.07 -0.85
C ASP A 23 -14.41 -11.35 -1.77
N PRO A 24 -14.48 -11.60 -3.09
CA PRO A 24 -13.59 -10.98 -4.07
C PRO A 24 -13.75 -9.46 -4.13
N LYS A 25 -14.96 -8.95 -3.84
CA LYS A 25 -15.25 -7.51 -3.88
C LYS A 25 -14.57 -6.78 -2.72
N LEU A 26 -14.63 -7.34 -1.51
CA LEU A 26 -13.94 -6.81 -0.35
C LEU A 26 -12.42 -6.99 -0.47
N ALA A 27 -11.96 -8.12 -1.01
CA ALA A 27 -10.53 -8.35 -1.27
C ALA A 27 -9.95 -7.32 -2.23
N LEU A 28 -10.65 -7.00 -3.32
CA LEU A 28 -10.25 -5.97 -4.28
C LEU A 28 -10.17 -4.58 -3.63
N LYS A 29 -11.12 -4.25 -2.75
CA LYS A 29 -11.10 -2.98 -2.00
C LYS A 29 -9.90 -2.90 -1.06
N LYS A 30 -9.58 -3.98 -0.34
CA LYS A 30 -8.40 -4.01 0.53
C LYS A 30 -7.11 -3.93 -0.28
N LEU A 31 -7.00 -4.70 -1.37
CA LEU A 31 -5.82 -4.69 -2.24
C LEU A 31 -5.50 -3.29 -2.77
N THR A 32 -6.51 -2.57 -3.24
CA THR A 32 -6.34 -1.20 -3.78
C THR A 32 -5.95 -0.18 -2.69
N SER A 33 -6.42 -0.35 -1.46
CA SER A 33 -5.98 0.42 -0.29
C SER A 33 -4.52 0.12 0.09
N GLU A 34 -4.13 -1.15 0.11
CA GLU A 34 -2.73 -1.55 0.38
C GLU A 34 -1.79 -1.02 -0.71
N PHE A 35 -2.22 -1.09 -1.97
CA PHE A 35 -1.47 -0.53 -3.09
C PHE A 35 -1.32 1.00 -3.00
N GLU A 36 -2.37 1.72 -2.61
CA GLU A 36 -2.29 3.16 -2.32
C GLU A 36 -1.23 3.47 -1.23
N SER A 37 -1.10 2.61 -0.20
CA SER A 37 -0.07 2.79 0.83
C SER A 37 1.34 2.64 0.28
N LEU A 38 1.57 1.72 -0.65
CA LEU A 38 2.87 1.57 -1.28
C LEU A 38 3.23 2.81 -2.13
N ILE A 39 2.23 3.38 -2.81
CA ILE A 39 2.41 4.59 -3.59
C ILE A 39 2.75 5.77 -2.67
N TRP A 40 1.98 5.98 -1.60
CA TRP A 40 2.28 7.06 -0.64
C TRP A 40 3.68 6.93 -0.05
N TYR A 41 4.10 5.71 0.28
CA TYR A 41 5.45 5.47 0.77
C TYR A 41 6.52 5.89 -0.25
N GLU A 42 6.38 5.52 -1.52
CA GLU A 42 7.36 5.93 -2.55
C GLU A 42 7.28 7.43 -2.86
N ILE A 43 6.10 8.04 -2.81
CA ILE A 43 5.96 9.50 -2.93
C ILE A 43 6.72 10.21 -1.81
N LEU A 44 6.53 9.79 -0.55
CA LEU A 44 7.22 10.39 0.60
C LEU A 44 8.74 10.26 0.51
N LYS A 45 9.22 9.09 0.06
CA LYS A 45 10.65 8.87 -0.21
C LYS A 45 11.15 9.73 -1.36
N GLY A 46 10.36 9.84 -2.43
CA GLY A 46 10.65 10.71 -3.57
C GLY A 46 10.80 12.17 -3.13
N LEU A 47 9.87 12.66 -2.29
CA LEU A 47 9.94 14.00 -1.70
C LEU A 47 11.19 14.19 -0.84
N ASP A 48 11.53 13.23 0.04
CA ASP A 48 12.75 13.30 0.87
C ASP A 48 14.02 13.44 0.03
N ARG A 49 14.11 12.74 -1.11
CA ARG A 49 15.23 12.83 -2.05
C ARG A 49 15.37 14.21 -2.69
N THR A 50 14.31 15.02 -2.73
CA THR A 50 14.36 16.38 -3.28
C THR A 50 14.83 17.43 -2.28
N ILE A 51 14.89 17.10 -0.98
CA ILE A 51 15.31 18.02 0.08
C ILE A 51 16.84 18.03 0.15
N MET A 52 17.45 19.22 0.03
CA MET A 52 18.88 19.40 0.26
C MET A 52 19.24 18.99 1.69
N LYS A 53 20.14 18.03 1.82
CA LYS A 53 20.62 17.56 3.11
C LYS A 53 21.58 18.59 3.69
N SER A 54 21.38 18.95 4.96
CA SER A 54 22.20 19.95 5.65
C SER A 54 23.52 19.32 6.13
N GLU A 55 24.63 20.01 5.91
CA GLU A 55 25.92 19.63 6.49
C GLU A 55 25.99 19.86 8.02
N LEU A 56 25.10 20.69 8.57
CA LEU A 56 25.03 20.97 10.01
C LEU A 56 24.41 19.84 10.82
N LEU A 57 23.58 19.01 10.18
CA LEU A 57 22.92 17.86 10.81
C LEU A 57 23.17 16.61 9.95
N PRO A 58 24.30 15.92 10.15
CA PRO A 58 24.64 14.74 9.36
C PRO A 58 23.56 13.68 9.45
N GLU A 59 23.32 13.00 8.33
CA GLU A 59 22.40 11.86 8.28
C GLU A 59 23.02 10.67 9.02
N SER A 60 22.47 10.33 10.19
CA SER A 60 22.80 9.09 10.89
C SER A 60 21.97 7.90 10.37
N PHE A 61 22.45 6.68 10.60
CA PHE A 61 21.73 5.46 10.22
C PHE A 61 20.39 5.34 10.97
N GLU A 62 20.39 5.66 12.27
CA GLU A 62 19.20 5.64 13.11
C GLU A 62 18.15 6.60 12.55
N ARG A 63 18.56 7.83 12.19
CA ARG A 63 17.66 8.82 11.61
C ARG A 63 17.00 8.30 10.33
N LYS A 64 17.78 7.70 9.42
CA LYS A 64 17.23 7.10 8.18
C LYS A 64 16.22 6.01 8.50
N LEU A 65 16.56 5.10 9.42
CA LEU A 65 15.68 4.01 9.82
C LEU A 65 14.36 4.54 10.42
N TYR A 66 14.43 5.49 11.35
CA TYR A 66 13.23 6.13 11.91
C TYR A 66 12.38 6.82 10.85
N GLN A 67 13.03 7.49 9.90
CA GLN A 67 12.35 8.21 8.83
C GLN A 67 11.66 7.24 7.84
N GLU A 68 12.27 6.09 7.54
CA GLU A 68 11.61 5.02 6.77
C GLU A 68 10.37 4.48 7.48
N PHE A 69 10.45 4.21 8.78
CA PHE A 69 9.29 3.78 9.57
C PHE A 69 8.19 4.85 9.62
N LEU A 70 8.57 6.11 9.78
CA LEU A 70 7.62 7.23 9.77
C LEU A 70 6.86 7.28 8.44
N TYR A 71 7.56 7.17 7.31
CA TYR A 71 6.92 7.19 5.99
C TYR A 71 5.97 6.01 5.78
N GLN A 72 6.32 4.83 6.28
CA GLN A 72 5.44 3.67 6.24
C GLN A 72 4.14 3.88 7.03
N GLU A 73 4.24 4.41 8.26
CA GLU A 73 3.05 4.65 9.09
C GLU A 73 2.16 5.78 8.53
N VAL A 74 2.78 6.87 8.05
CA VAL A 74 2.03 7.94 7.39
C VAL A 74 1.29 7.41 6.17
N ALA A 75 1.96 6.63 5.33
CA ALA A 75 1.34 6.01 4.17
C ALA A 75 0.16 5.11 4.55
N ARG A 76 0.30 4.29 5.59
CA ARG A 76 -0.77 3.41 6.08
C ARG A 76 -1.99 4.19 6.58
N VAL A 77 -1.78 5.29 7.30
CA VAL A 77 -2.84 6.13 7.89
C VAL A 77 -3.59 6.97 6.86
N VAL A 78 -2.91 7.36 5.78
CA VAL A 78 -3.50 8.17 4.71
C VAL A 78 -4.28 7.31 3.71
N SER A 79 -3.84 6.07 3.48
CA SER A 79 -4.48 5.13 2.56
C SER A 79 -5.85 4.64 3.03
N GLY A 80 -6.68 4.22 2.05
CA GLY A 80 -7.96 3.58 2.32
C GLY A 80 -9.08 4.54 2.74
N ARG A 81 -8.82 5.85 2.70
CA ARG A 81 -9.84 6.88 2.93
C ARG A 81 -10.83 6.93 1.75
N PRO A 82 -12.12 7.20 2.02
CA PRO A 82 -13.10 7.41 0.95
C PRO A 82 -12.64 8.54 0.01
N ARG A 83 -12.85 8.37 -1.30
CA ARG A 83 -12.37 9.30 -2.34
C ARG A 83 -10.84 9.44 -2.44
N GLY A 84 -10.08 8.56 -1.78
CA GLY A 84 -8.64 8.41 -1.99
C GLY A 84 -8.31 7.77 -3.33
N PHE A 85 -7.02 7.67 -3.64
CA PHE A 85 -6.55 7.05 -4.88
C PHE A 85 -6.93 5.56 -4.92
N GLY A 86 -6.81 4.85 -3.79
CA GLY A 86 -7.20 3.44 -3.70
C GLY A 86 -8.68 3.22 -3.97
N ASP A 87 -9.55 4.11 -3.47
CA ASP A 87 -10.99 4.07 -3.72
C ASP A 87 -11.32 4.36 -5.19
N PHE A 88 -10.66 5.36 -5.80
CA PHE A 88 -10.82 5.61 -7.24
C PHE A 88 -10.39 4.40 -8.08
N LEU A 89 -9.22 3.83 -7.78
CA LEU A 89 -8.71 2.63 -8.46
C LEU A 89 -9.68 1.46 -8.30
N TYR A 90 -10.21 1.24 -7.10
CA TYR A 90 -11.24 0.24 -6.84
C TYR A 90 -12.47 0.41 -7.74
N GLN A 91 -13.00 1.63 -7.86
CA GLN A 91 -14.15 1.90 -8.72
C GLN A 91 -13.85 1.65 -10.20
N GLN A 92 -12.63 1.94 -10.66
CA GLN A 92 -12.23 1.65 -12.04
C GLN A 92 -12.09 0.14 -12.27
N LEU A 93 -11.47 -0.59 -11.34
CA LEU A 93 -11.29 -2.03 -11.45
C LEU A 93 -12.63 -2.78 -11.38
N LEU A 94 -13.59 -2.33 -10.58
CA LEU A 94 -14.94 -2.91 -10.56
C LEU A 94 -15.66 -2.87 -11.92
N LYS A 95 -15.36 -1.86 -12.75
CA LYS A 95 -15.94 -1.73 -14.09
C LYS A 95 -15.24 -2.63 -15.12
N SER A 96 -14.06 -3.17 -14.79
CA SER A 96 -13.31 -4.05 -15.68
C SER A 96 -14.03 -5.40 -15.84
N PRO A 97 -14.18 -5.91 -17.08
CA PRO A 97 -14.79 -7.23 -17.32
C PRO A 97 -14.11 -8.37 -16.57
N TYR A 98 -12.79 -8.28 -16.38
CA TYR A 98 -12.02 -9.30 -15.66
C TYR A 98 -12.47 -9.43 -14.20
N PHE A 99 -12.48 -8.31 -13.47
CA PHE A 99 -12.87 -8.31 -12.05
C PHE A 99 -14.36 -8.53 -11.86
N LYS A 100 -15.20 -8.09 -12.80
CA LYS A 100 -16.63 -8.41 -12.80
C LYS A 100 -16.87 -9.92 -12.84
N LYS A 101 -16.19 -10.63 -13.75
CA LYS A 101 -16.28 -12.10 -13.87
C LYS A 101 -15.76 -12.80 -12.61
N ALA A 102 -14.66 -12.32 -12.04
CA ALA A 102 -14.08 -12.87 -10.80
C ALA A 102 -15.01 -12.68 -9.59
N ILE A 103 -15.75 -11.57 -9.53
CA ILE A 103 -16.72 -11.30 -8.46
C ILE A 103 -17.97 -12.18 -8.61
N GLU A 104 -18.42 -12.41 -9.84
CA GLU A 104 -19.58 -13.26 -10.13
C GLU A 104 -19.28 -14.77 -9.95
N ASN A 105 -18.03 -15.20 -10.10
CA ASN A 105 -17.62 -16.60 -9.99
C ASN A 105 -16.37 -16.78 -9.10
N PRO A 106 -16.49 -16.63 -7.77
CA PRO A 106 -15.35 -16.67 -6.85
C PRO A 106 -14.68 -18.05 -6.69
N ASN A 107 -15.34 -19.13 -7.17
CA ASN A 107 -14.92 -20.53 -6.98
C ASN A 107 -14.36 -21.20 -8.26
N LYS A 108 -14.04 -20.44 -9.30
CA LYS A 108 -13.41 -20.96 -10.52
C LYS A 108 -11.89 -20.81 -10.50
#